data_AF-A0A3N0DAB6-F1
#
_entry.id   AF-A0A3N0DAB6-F1
#
_cell.length_a   1.000
_cell.length_b   1.000
_cell.length_c   1.000
_cell.angle_alpha   90.00
_cell.angle_beta   90.00
_cell.angle_gamma   90.00
#
_symmetry.space_group_name_H-M   'P 1'
#
loop_
_entity.id
_entity.type
_entity.pdbx_description
1 polymer ?
#
loop_
_entity_poly.entity_id
_entity_poly.type
_entity_poly.pdbx_seq_one_letter_code
_entity_poly.pdbx_strand_id
1 'polypeptide(L)'
;MDREADVTVSVSEIDRLHSRLGRLEGMFPGYRTEIKGRAYARRGIPHCLIFDPDQAHCVTLWNPGPEGHLGRDTIPYGRPVVVETGIGKDALEMGALPVDPVARS
;
A
#
# COMPACT_ATOMS: atom_id res chain seq x y z
N MET A 1 21.39 19.22 -12.82
CA MET A 1 20.05 19.77 -13.14
C MET A 1 19.08 18.79 -12.53
N ASP A 2 19.00 18.92 -11.22
CA ASP A 2 18.45 17.96 -10.28
C ASP A 2 16.95 18.16 -10.25
N ARG A 3 16.22 17.30 -10.97
CA ARG A 3 14.79 17.16 -10.74
C ARG A 3 14.63 16.26 -9.53
N GLU A 4 14.73 16.90 -8.37
CA GLU A 4 14.03 16.49 -7.16
C GLU A 4 12.55 16.35 -7.57
N ALA A 5 12.17 15.12 -7.91
CA ALA A 5 10.79 14.81 -8.19
C ALA A 5 10.05 15.06 -6.88
N ASP A 6 9.25 16.12 -6.87
CA ASP A 6 8.20 16.35 -5.91
C ASP A 6 7.35 15.08 -5.81
N VAL A 7 7.76 14.14 -4.96
CA VAL A 7 6.96 12.97 -4.56
C VAL A 7 5.98 13.46 -3.50
N THR A 8 5.21 14.48 -3.87
CA THR A 8 3.98 14.84 -3.19
C THR A 8 2.87 14.32 -4.08
N VAL A 9 2.68 12.99 -4.11
CA VAL A 9 1.42 12.45 -4.62
C VAL A 9 0.36 12.95 -3.64
N SER A 10 -0.30 14.06 -4.00
CA SER A 10 -1.36 14.65 -3.18
C SER A 10 -2.38 13.56 -2.88
N VAL A 11 -2.90 13.51 -1.66
CA VAL A 11 -4.02 12.64 -1.27
C VAL A 11 -5.13 12.67 -2.34
N SER A 12 -5.32 13.82 -3.00
CA SER A 12 -6.23 14.05 -4.13
C SER A 12 -5.96 13.21 -5.40
N GLU A 13 -4.70 12.92 -5.74
CA GLU A 13 -4.34 12.09 -6.91
C GLU A 13 -4.52 10.60 -6.62
N ILE A 14 -4.23 10.18 -5.39
CA ILE A 14 -4.54 8.84 -4.89
C ILE A 14 -6.06 8.65 -4.91
N ASP A 15 -6.84 9.62 -4.42
CA ASP A 15 -8.31 9.58 -4.41
C ASP A 15 -8.91 9.50 -5.82
N ARG A 16 -8.36 10.24 -6.79
CA ARG A 16 -8.79 10.14 -8.20
C ARG A 16 -8.51 8.77 -8.80
N LEU A 17 -7.35 8.18 -8.49
CA LEU A 17 -7.02 6.82 -8.94
C LEU A 17 -7.91 5.79 -8.24
N HIS A 18 -8.16 5.97 -6.93
CA HIS A 18 -9.08 5.16 -6.15
C HIS A 18 -10.50 5.23 -6.72
N SER A 19 -10.98 6.41 -7.09
CA SER A 19 -12.29 6.60 -7.72
C SER A 19 -12.36 5.97 -9.11
N ARG A 20 -11.30 6.09 -9.91
CA ARG A 20 -11.23 5.52 -11.26
C ARG A 20 -11.19 3.99 -11.24
N LEU A 21 -10.42 3.42 -10.32
CA LEU A 21 -10.37 1.98 -10.10
C LEU A 21 -11.63 1.48 -9.38
N GLY A 22 -12.24 2.33 -8.55
CA GLY A 22 -13.56 2.25 -7.92
C GLY A 22 -14.66 1.69 -8.81
N ARG A 23 -14.71 2.20 -10.04
CA ARG A 23 -15.72 1.83 -11.04
C ARG A 23 -15.63 0.37 -11.51
N LEU A 24 -14.49 -0.30 -11.28
CA LEU A 24 -14.24 -1.68 -11.68
C LEU A 24 -14.30 -2.65 -10.47
N GLU A 25 -14.55 -2.14 -9.25
CA GLU A 25 -14.35 -2.88 -7.99
C GLU A 25 -15.37 -3.98 -7.73
N GLY A 26 -16.54 -3.95 -8.38
CA GLY A 26 -17.57 -4.98 -8.24
C GLY A 26 -17.40 -6.20 -9.15
N MET A 27 -16.45 -6.18 -10.08
CA MET A 27 -16.40 -7.19 -11.15
C MET A 27 -15.46 -8.38 -10.84
N PHE A 28 -14.46 -8.23 -9.96
CA PHE A 28 -13.46 -9.29 -9.72
C PHE A 28 -12.88 -9.24 -8.27
N PRO A 29 -13.23 -10.21 -7.39
CA PRO A 29 -12.60 -10.34 -6.08
C PRO A 29 -11.11 -10.68 -6.23
N GLY A 30 -10.23 -10.00 -5.49
CA GLY A 30 -8.77 -10.24 -5.50
C GLY A 30 -7.96 -9.47 -6.58
N TYR A 31 -8.62 -8.99 -7.65
CA TYR A 31 -7.96 -8.28 -8.76
C TYR A 31 -7.50 -6.84 -8.40
N ARG A 32 -8.02 -6.29 -7.28
CA ARG A 32 -7.76 -4.91 -6.83
C ARG A 32 -6.31 -4.67 -6.41
N THR A 33 -5.70 -5.60 -5.66
CA THR A 33 -4.37 -5.37 -5.07
C THR A 33 -3.27 -5.40 -6.13
N GLU A 34 -3.35 -6.34 -7.07
CA GLU A 34 -2.34 -6.49 -8.12
C GLU A 34 -2.38 -5.32 -9.13
N ILE A 35 -3.58 -4.90 -9.56
CA ILE A 35 -3.71 -3.73 -10.46
C ILE A 35 -3.32 -2.44 -9.76
N LYS A 36 -3.83 -2.18 -8.55
CA LYS A 36 -3.49 -0.97 -7.79
C LYS A 36 -1.98 -0.94 -7.51
N GLY A 37 -1.39 -2.07 -7.10
CA GLY A 37 0.05 -2.22 -6.88
C GLY A 37 0.86 -1.86 -8.13
N ARG A 38 0.54 -2.44 -9.30
CA ARG A 38 1.25 -2.12 -10.55
C ARG A 38 1.05 -0.67 -10.99
N ALA A 39 -0.15 -0.11 -10.81
CA ALA A 39 -0.43 1.29 -11.12
C ALA A 39 0.36 2.25 -10.23
N TYR A 40 0.50 1.94 -8.94
CA TYR A 40 1.31 2.73 -8.00
C TYR A 40 2.80 2.60 -8.28
N ALA A 41 3.28 1.39 -8.57
CA ALA A 41 4.69 1.18 -8.94
C ALA A 41 5.08 1.95 -10.20
N ARG A 42 4.24 1.92 -11.25
CA ARG A 42 4.46 2.68 -12.49
C ARG A 42 4.49 4.20 -12.30
N ARG A 43 3.88 4.69 -11.23
CA ARG A 43 3.94 6.11 -10.83
C ARG A 43 5.13 6.44 -9.94
N GLY A 44 5.99 5.46 -9.64
CA GLY A 44 7.19 5.65 -8.81
C GLY A 44 6.89 5.79 -7.33
N ILE A 45 5.72 5.33 -6.84
CA ILE A 45 5.39 5.42 -5.42
C ILE A 45 6.30 4.47 -4.64
N PRO A 46 7.15 4.97 -3.72
CA PRO A 46 8.24 4.19 -3.15
C PRO A 46 7.77 3.15 -2.15
N HIS A 47 6.73 3.45 -1.36
CA HIS A 47 6.16 2.54 -0.36
C HIS A 47 4.65 2.46 -0.51
N CYS A 48 4.11 1.24 -0.53
CA CYS A 48 2.67 0.99 -0.49
C CYS A 48 2.37 0.00 0.63
N LEU A 49 1.46 0.37 1.53
CA LEU A 49 1.01 -0.46 2.64
C LEU A 49 -0.43 -0.89 2.38
N ILE A 50 -0.69 -2.20 2.43
CA ILE A 50 -2.00 -2.79 2.21
C ILE A 50 -2.42 -3.46 3.52
N PHE A 51 -3.46 -2.92 4.13
CA PHE A 51 -4.02 -3.41 5.37
C PHE A 51 -5.14 -4.41 5.07
N ASP A 52 -4.95 -5.67 5.47
CA ASP A 52 -5.95 -6.73 5.35
C ASP A 52 -6.50 -7.09 6.73
N PRO A 53 -7.70 -6.57 7.11
CA PRO A 53 -8.32 -6.88 8.39
C PRO A 53 -8.92 -8.29 8.44
N ASP A 54 -9.23 -8.89 7.29
CA ASP A 54 -9.82 -10.24 7.20
C ASP A 54 -8.75 -11.31 7.46
N GLN A 55 -7.48 -10.99 7.20
CA GLN A 55 -6.34 -11.87 7.45
C GLN A 55 -5.38 -11.34 8.53
N ALA A 56 -5.76 -10.26 9.22
CA ALA A 56 -5.00 -9.61 10.30
C ALA A 56 -3.53 -9.31 9.96
N HIS A 57 -3.24 -8.86 8.73
CA HIS A 57 -1.86 -8.55 8.33
C HIS A 57 -1.76 -7.31 7.43
N CYS A 58 -0.55 -6.78 7.36
CA CYS A 58 -0.16 -5.70 6.47
C CYS A 58 0.85 -6.23 5.45
N VAL A 59 0.58 -6.03 4.17
CA VAL A 59 1.57 -6.23 3.13
C VAL A 59 2.27 -4.89 2.87
N THR A 60 3.60 -4.89 2.97
CA THR A 60 4.42 -3.74 2.57
C THR A 60 5.02 -4.02 1.20
N LEU A 61 4.98 -3.03 0.32
CA LEU A 61 5.54 -3.08 -1.03
C LEU A 61 6.50 -1.91 -1.21
N TRP A 62 7.69 -2.17 -1.75
CA TRP A 62 8.70 -1.13 -1.97
C TRP A 62 9.53 -1.36 -3.24
N ASN A 63 10.37 -0.39 -3.60
CA ASN A 63 11.19 -0.40 -4.82
C ASN A 63 10.34 -0.55 -6.09
N PRO A 64 9.68 0.53 -6.53
CA PRO A 64 8.82 0.49 -7.71
C PRO A 64 9.61 0.14 -8.98
N GLY A 65 9.04 -0.74 -9.80
CA GLY A 65 9.52 -1.12 -11.12
C GLY A 65 8.39 -1.11 -12.17
N PRO A 66 8.71 -1.35 -13.46
CA PRO A 66 7.74 -1.28 -14.56
C PRO A 66 6.59 -2.29 -14.44
N GLU A 67 6.85 -3.40 -13.75
CA GLU A 67 5.91 -4.50 -13.54
C GLU A 67 5.24 -4.52 -12.17
N GLY A 68 5.65 -3.63 -11.25
CA GLY A 68 5.22 -3.66 -9.87
C GLY A 68 6.35 -3.31 -8.91
N HIS A 69 6.05 -3.30 -7.62
CA HIS A 69 7.07 -3.22 -6.57
C HIS A 69 7.92 -4.49 -6.54
N LEU A 70 9.24 -4.33 -6.42
CA LEU A 70 10.20 -5.44 -6.39
C LEU A 70 10.34 -6.04 -4.99
N GLY A 71 10.12 -5.22 -3.96
CA GLY A 71 10.15 -5.62 -2.56
C GLY A 71 8.76 -5.91 -2.02
N ARG A 72 8.63 -6.97 -1.23
CA ARG A 72 7.40 -7.35 -0.53
C ARG A 72 7.70 -8.03 0.79
N ASP A 73 7.01 -7.59 1.84
CA ASP A 73 6.93 -8.28 3.14
C ASP A 73 5.48 -8.38 3.57
N THR A 74 5.19 -9.34 4.44
CA THR A 74 3.89 -9.50 5.08
C THR A 74 4.09 -9.50 6.59
N ILE A 75 3.50 -8.54 7.28
CA ILE A 75 3.69 -8.28 8.71
C ILE A 75 2.34 -8.50 9.41
N PRO A 76 2.23 -9.44 10.36
CA PRO A 76 1.00 -9.62 11.12
C PRO A 76 0.69 -8.38 11.95
N TYR A 77 -0.59 -8.09 12.13
CA TYR A 77 -1.03 -7.04 13.06
C TYR A 77 -0.55 -7.32 14.48
N GLY A 78 -0.48 -6.28 15.30
CA GLY A 78 0.13 -6.33 16.63
C GLY A 78 1.65 -6.18 16.63
N ARG A 79 2.29 -6.14 15.46
CA ARG A 79 3.67 -5.66 15.31
C ARG A 79 3.69 -4.29 14.63
N PRO A 80 4.56 -3.37 15.07
CA PRO A 80 4.74 -2.11 14.36
C PRO A 80 5.32 -2.36 12.98
N VAL A 81 4.79 -1.66 11.98
CA VAL A 81 5.33 -1.63 10.62
C VAL A 81 6.24 -0.42 10.52
N VAL A 82 7.52 -0.66 10.23
CA VAL A 82 8.50 0.40 10.04
C VAL A 82 8.69 0.66 8.56
N VAL A 83 8.63 1.94 8.17
CA VAL A 83 8.85 2.39 6.80
C VAL A 83 9.99 3.40 6.81
N GLU A 84 11.08 3.08 6.11
CA GLU A 84 12.19 4.00 5.90
C GLU A 84 11.99 4.73 4.58
N THR A 85 11.80 6.04 4.63
CA THR A 85 11.57 6.90 3.47
C THR A 85 12.75 7.84 3.25
N GLY A 86 12.79 8.50 2.09
CA GLY A 86 13.79 9.53 1.80
C GLY A 86 13.73 10.76 2.73
N ILE A 87 12.63 10.94 3.48
CA ILE A 87 12.44 12.06 4.42
C ILE A 87 12.62 11.64 5.88
N GLY A 88 12.82 10.35 6.16
CA GLY A 88 12.94 9.82 7.52
C GLY A 88 12.25 8.47 7.71
N LYS A 89 12.31 7.98 8.93
CA LYS A 89 11.72 6.70 9.33
C LYS A 89 10.43 6.94 10.11
N ASP A 90 9.37 6.29 9.68
CA ASP A 90 8.08 6.26 10.37
C ASP A 90 7.74 4.84 10.86
N ALA A 91 7.06 4.78 11.99
CA ALA A 91 6.55 3.54 12.57
C ALA A 91 5.03 3.63 12.71
N LEU A 92 4.32 2.67 12.12
CA LEU A 92 2.88 2.54 12.21
C LEU A 92 2.52 1.48 13.24
N GLU A 93 1.79 1.90 14.27
CA GLU A 93 1.26 1.01 15.30
C GLU A 93 0.00 0.28 14.82
N MET A 94 0.05 -1.05 14.83
CA MET A 94 -0.98 -1.91 14.22
C MET A 94 -1.87 -2.61 15.25
N GLY A 95 -1.57 -2.49 16.54
CA GLY A 95 -2.24 -3.26 17.60
C GLY A 95 -3.70 -2.87 17.83
N ALA A 96 -4.10 -1.66 17.45
CA ALA A 96 -5.45 -1.14 17.64
C ALA A 96 -6.32 -1.21 16.38
N LEU A 97 -5.80 -1.75 15.27
CA LEU A 97 -6.56 -1.82 14.03
C LEU A 97 -7.70 -2.85 14.12
N PRO A 98 -8.83 -2.59 13.45
CA PRO A 98 -9.91 -3.55 13.35
C PRO A 98 -9.43 -4.82 12.65
N VAL A 99 -9.83 -5.96 13.18
CA VAL A 99 -9.53 -7.29 12.64
C VAL A 99 -10.84 -8.05 12.65
N ASP A 100 -11.12 -8.79 11.58
CA ASP A 100 -12.27 -9.67 11.53
C ASP A 100 -12.18 -10.68 12.70
N PRO A 101 -13.24 -10.88 13.49
CA PRO A 101 -13.25 -11.84 14.59
C PRO A 101 -12.80 -13.26 14.19
N VAL A 102 -13.09 -13.70 12.95
CA VAL A 102 -12.69 -15.02 12.43
C VAL A 102 -11.18 -15.13 12.24
N ALA A 103 -10.49 -14.02 11.98
CA ALA A 103 -9.04 -14.00 11.85
C ALA A 103 -8.30 -14.07 13.21
N ARG A 104 -9.04 -13.95 14.33
CA ARG A 104 -8.48 -13.98 15.69
C ARG A 104 -8.52 -15.36 16.35
N SER A 105 -9.14 -16.36 15.71
CA SER A 105 -9.36 -17.71 16.26
C SER A 105 -8.18 -18.64 16.06
#